data_AF-A0AA38M0B5-F1
#
_entry.id   AF-A0AA38M0B5-F1
#
_cell.length_a   1.000
_cell.length_b   1.000
_cell.length_c   1.000
_cell.angle_alpha   90.00
_cell.angle_beta   90.00
_cell.angle_gamma   90.00
#
_symmetry.space_group_name_H-M   'P 1'
#
loop_
_entity.id
_entity.type
_entity.pdbx_description
1 polymer ?
#
loop_
_entity_poly.entity_id
_entity_poly.type
_entity_poly.pdbx_seq_one_letter_code
_entity_poly.pdbx_strand_id
1 'polypeptide(L)'
;MEVYMSKIKVYSEIGKLNTVLLHRPGKEVENLTPDLLERLLFDDIPFLKVAQAEHDAFAKVLTDNNVKVLYIENLVAETLDQHADQRDAFIDKFVEEANIDSE
;
A
#
# COMPACT_ATOMS: atom_id res chain seq x y z
N MET A 1 13.04 -33.33 1.45
CA MET A 1 11.70 -32.80 1.13
C MET A 1 11.57 -31.49 1.87
N GLU A 2 11.97 -30.41 1.21
CA GLU A 2 11.94 -29.06 1.77
C GLU A 2 10.47 -28.68 1.91
N VAL A 3 9.97 -28.75 3.14
CA VAL A 3 8.59 -28.38 3.44
C VAL A 3 8.44 -26.93 2.99
N TYR A 4 7.54 -26.67 2.04
CA TYR A 4 7.21 -25.32 1.60
C TYR A 4 6.79 -24.49 2.82
N MET A 5 7.74 -23.77 3.41
CA MET A 5 7.46 -22.80 4.45
C MET A 5 6.71 -21.66 3.76
N SER A 6 5.44 -21.47 4.13
CA SER A 6 4.70 -20.30 3.67
C SER A 6 5.48 -19.05 4.03
N LYS A 7 5.69 -18.16 3.05
CA LYS A 7 6.38 -16.88 3.26
C LYS A 7 5.59 -15.95 4.18
N ILE A 8 4.27 -16.15 4.27
CA ILE A 8 3.36 -15.45 5.19
C ILE A 8 3.09 -16.34 6.39
N LYS A 9 3.27 -15.78 7.60
CA LYS A 9 3.12 -16.48 8.88
C LYS A 9 2.39 -15.59 9.89
N VAL A 10 1.07 -15.55 9.80
CA VAL A 10 0.20 -14.78 10.71
C VAL A 10 -0.78 -15.75 11.34
N TYR A 11 -0.57 -16.08 12.61
CA TYR A 11 -1.39 -17.04 13.37
C TYR A 11 -2.04 -16.41 14.61
N SER A 12 -1.82 -15.11 14.84
CA SER A 12 -2.29 -14.36 15.99
C SER A 12 -2.24 -12.87 15.71
N GLU A 13 -3.18 -12.11 16.28
CA GLU A 13 -3.24 -10.64 16.25
C GLU A 13 -2.36 -9.98 17.33
N ILE A 14 -1.87 -10.74 18.31
CA ILE A 14 -1.14 -10.21 19.49
C ILE A 14 0.29 -10.74 19.62
N GLY A 15 0.68 -11.68 18.75
CA GLY A 15 2.03 -12.21 18.72
C GLY A 15 3.05 -11.11 18.39
N LYS A 16 4.33 -11.35 18.70
CA LYS A 16 5.40 -10.42 18.35
C LYS A 16 5.41 -10.18 16.84
N LEU A 17 5.14 -8.94 16.43
CA LEU A 17 5.17 -8.54 15.03
C LEU A 17 6.61 -8.54 14.51
N ASN A 18 6.85 -9.22 13.38
CA ASN A 18 8.19 -9.32 12.77
C ASN A 18 8.28 -8.55 11.46
N THR A 19 7.21 -8.52 10.68
CA THR A 19 7.14 -7.80 9.39
C THR A 19 5.73 -7.29 9.20
N VAL A 20 5.61 -6.08 8.66
CA VAL A 20 4.35 -5.41 8.37
C VAL A 20 4.41 -4.75 7.00
N LEU A 21 3.28 -4.71 6.31
CA LEU A 21 3.10 -4.01 5.04
C LEU A 21 2.31 -2.74 5.28
N LEU A 22 2.87 -1.60 4.85
CA LEU A 22 2.24 -0.29 4.92
C LEU A 22 2.07 0.28 3.50
N HIS A 23 1.24 1.31 3.38
CA HIS A 23 1.11 2.16 2.20
C HIS A 23 1.27 3.61 2.67
N ARG A 24 2.31 4.30 2.19
CA ARG A 24 2.52 5.70 2.58
C ARG A 24 1.57 6.59 1.77
N PRO A 25 0.77 7.46 2.42
CA PRO A 25 -0.10 8.38 1.69
C PRO A 25 0.67 9.21 0.65
N GLY A 26 0.20 9.16 -0.60
CA GLY A 26 0.75 9.86 -1.75
C GLY A 26 -0.23 10.87 -2.36
N LYS A 27 -0.03 11.18 -3.63
CA LYS A 27 -0.83 12.17 -4.39
C LYS A 27 -2.31 11.78 -4.50
N GLU A 28 -2.64 10.51 -4.32
CA GLU A 28 -4.03 10.04 -4.28
C GLU A 28 -4.87 10.76 -3.23
N VAL A 29 -4.25 11.21 -2.12
CA VAL A 29 -4.93 12.00 -1.08
C VAL A 29 -5.22 13.43 -1.56
N GLU A 30 -4.36 14.02 -2.38
CA GLU A 30 -4.59 15.35 -2.97
C GLU A 30 -5.70 15.34 -4.03
N ASN A 31 -6.01 14.17 -4.58
CA ASN A 31 -7.09 14.00 -5.54
C ASN A 31 -8.48 13.86 -4.89
N LEU A 32 -8.57 13.91 -3.55
CA LEU A 32 -9.84 13.91 -2.82
C LEU A 32 -10.53 15.27 -2.99
N THR A 33 -11.66 15.27 -3.70
CA THR A 33 -12.55 16.43 -3.80
C THR A 33 -13.72 16.30 -2.83
N PRO A 34 -14.37 17.41 -2.41
CA PRO A 34 -15.51 17.35 -1.49
C PRO A 34 -16.62 16.39 -1.92
N ASP A 35 -16.96 16.37 -3.21
CA ASP A 35 -18.00 15.50 -3.77
C ASP A 35 -17.61 14.00 -3.72
N LEU A 36 -16.32 13.69 -3.56
CA LEU A 36 -15.82 12.33 -3.44
C LEU A 36 -15.73 11.85 -1.99
N LEU A 37 -15.70 12.74 -1.00
CA LEU A 37 -15.47 12.38 0.42
C LEU A 37 -16.52 11.40 0.95
N GLU A 38 -17.80 11.67 0.73
CA GLU A 38 -18.90 10.80 1.18
C GLU A 38 -18.83 9.42 0.51
N ARG A 39 -18.47 9.37 -0.78
CA ARG A 39 -18.31 8.12 -1.53
C ARG A 39 -17.06 7.34 -1.10
N LEU A 40 -15.99 8.04 -0.73
CA LEU A 40 -14.69 7.46 -0.35
C LEU A 40 -14.57 7.24 1.18
N LEU A 41 -15.64 7.50 1.94
CA LEU A 41 -15.71 7.31 3.40
C LEU A 41 -14.66 8.14 4.16
N PHE A 42 -14.36 9.36 3.69
CA PHE A 42 -13.51 10.31 4.39
C PHE A 42 -14.35 11.38 5.09
N ASP A 43 -14.07 11.62 6.38
CA ASP A 43 -14.77 12.63 7.18
C ASP A 43 -14.27 14.06 6.91
N ASP A 44 -13.01 14.22 6.46
CA ASP A 44 -12.39 15.50 6.13
C ASP A 44 -11.28 15.31 5.07
N ILE A 45 -10.87 16.40 4.40
CA ILE A 45 -9.78 16.39 3.41
C ILE A 45 -8.44 16.35 4.16
N PRO A 46 -7.65 15.26 4.04
CA PRO A 46 -6.39 15.17 4.77
C PRO A 46 -5.35 16.13 4.17
N PHE A 47 -4.65 16.87 5.03
CA PHE A 47 -3.48 17.62 4.58
C PHE A 47 -2.30 16.65 4.37
N LEU A 48 -2.01 16.32 3.10
CA LEU A 48 -1.05 15.28 2.71
C LEU A 48 0.28 15.37 3.46
N LYS A 49 0.84 16.58 3.60
CA LYS A 49 2.13 16.77 4.29
C LYS A 49 2.09 16.33 5.77
N VAL A 50 0.98 16.60 6.46
CA VAL A 50 0.81 16.19 7.86
C VAL A 50 0.52 14.70 7.95
N ALA A 51 -0.37 14.17 7.11
CA ALA A 51 -0.64 12.73 7.04
C ALA A 51 0.63 11.91 6.77
N GLN A 52 1.52 12.41 5.90
CA GLN A 52 2.82 11.81 5.64
C GLN A 52 3.72 11.84 6.88
N ALA A 53 3.81 12.99 7.57
CA ALA A 53 4.61 13.09 8.79
C ALA A 53 4.12 12.16 9.91
N GLU A 54 2.79 12.03 10.07
CA GLU A 54 2.16 11.10 11.01
C GLU A 54 2.44 9.65 10.62
N HIS A 55 2.26 9.29 9.35
CA HIS A 55 2.57 7.95 8.85
C HIS A 55 4.06 7.61 9.01
N ASP A 56 4.97 8.55 8.74
CA ASP A 56 6.41 8.36 8.91
C ASP A 56 6.78 8.16 10.39
N ALA A 57 6.12 8.89 11.31
CA ALA A 57 6.26 8.67 12.74
C ALA A 57 5.73 7.29 13.17
N PHE A 58 4.58 6.86 12.63
CA PHE A 58 4.03 5.53 12.88
C PHE A 58 4.98 4.40 12.40
N ALA A 59 5.47 4.49 11.16
CA ALA A 59 6.44 3.55 10.62
C ALA A 59 7.72 3.52 11.46
N LYS A 60 8.17 4.69 11.93
CA LYS A 60 9.33 4.80 12.82
C LYS A 60 9.12 4.01 14.12
N VAL A 61 7.96 4.15 14.78
CA VAL A 61 7.65 3.39 16.00
C VAL A 61 7.77 1.87 15.76
N LEU A 62 7.30 1.38 14.61
CA LEU A 62 7.44 -0.04 14.26
C LEU A 62 8.91 -0.44 14.08
N THR A 63 9.67 0.36 13.32
CA THR A 63 11.11 0.07 13.09
C THR A 63 11.93 0.15 14.37
N ASP A 64 11.63 1.08 15.27
CA ASP A 64 12.29 1.21 16.58
C ASP A 64 12.01 -0.03 17.47
N ASN A 65 10.91 -0.75 17.21
CA ASN A 65 10.56 -2.03 17.84
C ASN A 65 11.08 -3.26 17.06
N ASN A 66 12.02 -3.08 16.13
CA ASN A 66 12.62 -4.13 15.29
C ASN A 66 11.62 -4.83 14.36
N VAL A 67 10.53 -4.16 13.99
CA VAL A 67 9.60 -4.65 12.97
C VAL A 67 10.14 -4.26 11.59
N LYS A 68 10.21 -5.22 10.67
CA LYS A 68 10.51 -4.92 9.26
C LYS A 68 9.29 -4.26 8.61
N VAL A 69 9.42 -3.00 8.22
CA VAL A 69 8.39 -2.28 7.46
C VAL A 69 8.63 -2.49 5.97
N LEU A 70 7.62 -2.96 5.26
CA LEU A 70 7.55 -3.06 3.81
C LEU A 70 6.52 -2.05 3.28
N TYR A 71 6.71 -1.60 2.05
CA TYR A 71 5.83 -0.65 1.37
C TYR A 71 5.24 -1.30 0.12
N ILE A 72 3.92 -1.22 -0.07
CA ILE A 72 3.23 -1.89 -1.18
C ILE A 72 3.70 -1.36 -2.53
N GLU A 73 3.89 -0.05 -2.66
CA GLU A 73 4.37 0.61 -3.86
C GLU A 73 5.75 0.10 -4.29
N ASN A 74 6.63 -0.14 -3.32
CA ASN A 74 7.96 -0.69 -3.57
C ASN A 74 7.88 -2.17 -3.96
N LEU A 75 7.07 -2.96 -3.26
CA LEU A 75 6.91 -4.39 -3.57
C LEU A 75 6.31 -4.61 -4.96
N VAL A 76 5.35 -3.79 -5.36
CA VAL A 76 4.77 -3.85 -6.71
C VAL A 76 5.82 -3.48 -7.75
N ALA A 77 6.58 -2.40 -7.54
CA ALA A 77 7.67 -2.00 -8.44
C ALA A 77 8.74 -3.11 -8.57
N GLU A 78 9.21 -3.65 -7.44
CA GLU A 78 10.18 -4.75 -7.41
C GLU A 78 9.65 -6.00 -8.12
N THR A 79 8.36 -6.31 -7.96
CA THR A 79 7.73 -7.47 -8.61
C THR A 79 7.69 -7.27 -10.13
N LEU A 80 7.31 -6.08 -10.60
CA LEU A 80 7.27 -5.77 -12.04
C LEU A 80 8.68 -5.70 -12.66
N ASP A 81 9.68 -5.27 -11.91
CA ASP A 81 11.09 -5.31 -12.36
C ASP A 81 11.59 -6.75 -12.51
N GLN A 82 11.17 -7.67 -11.63
CA GLN A 82 11.50 -9.09 -11.69
C GLN A 82 10.70 -9.85 -12.76
N HIS A 83 9.52 -9.34 -13.13
CA HIS A 83 8.59 -9.94 -14.08
C HIS A 83 8.16 -8.92 -15.13
N ALA A 84 9.13 -8.40 -15.88
CA ALA A 84 8.90 -7.33 -16.85
C ALA A 84 7.86 -7.69 -17.93
N ASP A 85 7.68 -8.98 -18.22
CA ASP A 85 6.65 -9.53 -19.11
C ASP A 85 5.21 -9.32 -18.61
N GLN A 86 5.03 -9.05 -17.31
CA GLN A 86 3.71 -8.83 -16.70
C GLN A 86 3.30 -7.34 -16.69
N ARG A 87 4.18 -6.43 -17.11
CA ARG A 87 3.94 -4.99 -17.02
C ARG A 87 2.75 -4.55 -17.86
N ASP A 88 2.66 -5.02 -19.10
CA ASP A 88 1.56 -4.66 -20.00
C ASP A 88 0.23 -5.19 -19.47
N ALA A 89 0.20 -6.46 -19.03
CA ALA A 89 -0.98 -7.07 -18.43
C ALA A 89 -1.45 -6.35 -17.15
N PHE A 90 -0.52 -5.82 -16.33
CA PHE A 90 -0.86 -5.02 -15.16
C PHE A 90 -1.52 -3.68 -15.56
N ILE A 91 -0.96 -3.00 -16.57
CA ILE A 91 -1.50 -1.72 -17.06
C ILE A 91 -2.88 -1.94 -17.68
N ASP A 92 -3.04 -2.93 -18.54
CA ASP A 92 -4.30 -3.24 -19.21
C ASP A 92 -5.40 -3.50 -18.17
N LYS A 93 -5.10 -4.36 -17.18
CA LYS A 93 -6.04 -4.67 -16.10
C LYS A 93 -6.39 -3.42 -15.27
N PHE A 94 -5.40 -2.57 -14.96
CA PHE A 94 -5.65 -1.33 -14.23
C PHE A 94 -6.61 -0.40 -15.01
N VAL A 95 -6.43 -0.27 -16.33
CA VAL A 95 -7.30 0.55 -17.19
C VAL A 95 -8.72 -0.04 -17.26
N GLU A 96 -8.84 -1.36 -17.42
CA GLU A 96 -10.13 -2.06 -17.43
C GLU A 96 -10.90 -1.84 -16.11
N GLU A 97 -10.23 -1.91 -14.97
CA GLU A 97 -10.85 -1.74 -13.64
C GLU A 97 -11.10 -0.26 -13.29
N ALA A 98 -10.44 0.68 -13.96
CA ALA A 98 -10.58 2.12 -13.69
C ALA A 98 -11.95 2.69 -14.12
N ASN A 99 -12.76 1.94 -14.87
CA ASN A 99 -14.05 2.39 -15.42
C ASN A 99 -13.96 3.74 -16.14
N ILE A 100 -12.86 3.96 -16.88
CA ILE A 100 -12.67 5.15 -17.70
C ILE A 100 -13.21 4.83 -19.09
N ASP A 101 -14.35 5.40 -19.44
CA ASP A 101 -14.85 5.36 -20.81
C ASP A 101 -13.98 6.28 -21.67
N SER A 102 -13.43 5.74 -22.76
CA SER A 102 -12.84 6.57 -23.82
C SER A 102 -13.95 7.31 -24.55
N GLU A 103 -13.89 8.64 -24.61
CA GLU A 103 -14.74 9.47 -25.49
C GLU A 103 -14.63 9.08 -26.97
#